data_AF-A0A7S2CPF6-F1
#
_entry.id   AF-A0A7S2CPF6-F1
#
_cell.length_a   1.000
_cell.length_b   1.000
_cell.length_c   1.000
_cell.angle_alpha   90.00
_cell.angle_beta   90.00
_cell.angle_gamma   90.00
#
_symmetry.space_group_name_H-M   'P 1'
#
loop_
_entity.id
_entity.type
_entity.pdbx_description
1 polymer ?
#
loop_
_entity_poly.entity_id
_entity_poly.type
_entity_poly.pdbx_seq_one_letter_code
_entity_poly.pdbx_strand_id
1 'polypeptide(L)'
;EWESLKDELDDSWMASLKPVFRYFEARTPEAFTEVQEYTMTWHFQSCTDDEFAEVQAGDLQAHLVKVSGHAPVEVSLDMKRVEVRLHGVSKGAAIETILERISQQSEAERTEAERGALAVDAPPMSAASTVPTVEENNAWQAGYGKGA
;
A
#
# COMPACT_ATOMS: atom_id res chain seq x y z
N GLU A 1 14.78 -8.76 -2.16
CA GLU A 1 15.09 -7.31 -2.14
C GLU A 1 14.11 -6.64 -1.16
N TRP A 2 14.38 -5.40 -0.71
CA TRP A 2 13.43 -4.67 0.14
C TRP A 2 12.32 -4.06 -0.72
N GLU A 3 11.07 -4.17 -0.28
CA GLU A 3 9.89 -3.58 -0.93
C GLU A 3 9.23 -2.57 0.02
N SER A 4 8.87 -1.39 -0.49
CA SER A 4 8.02 -0.44 0.25
C SER A 4 6.56 -0.85 0.09
N LEU A 5 5.79 -0.71 1.18
CA LEU A 5 4.33 -0.91 1.14
C LEU A 5 3.56 0.36 0.76
N LYS A 6 4.23 1.52 0.71
CA LYS A 6 3.67 2.80 0.27
C LYS A 6 4.61 3.44 -0.75
N ASP A 7 4.13 3.57 -1.99
CA ASP A 7 4.94 4.08 -3.12
C ASP A 7 5.06 5.62 -3.13
N GLU A 8 4.07 6.33 -2.59
CA GLU A 8 4.08 7.80 -2.48
C GLU A 8 3.80 8.22 -1.02
N LEU A 9 4.83 8.73 -0.35
CA LEU A 9 4.69 9.35 0.96
C LEU A 9 4.54 10.85 0.81
N ASP A 10 3.41 11.36 1.28
CA ASP A 10 3.27 12.79 1.53
C ASP A 10 4.03 13.14 2.81
N ASP A 11 5.21 13.74 2.68
CA ASP A 11 6.02 14.21 3.81
C ASP A 11 5.56 15.58 4.35
N SER A 12 4.47 16.15 3.82
CA SER A 12 3.96 17.47 4.24
C SER A 12 3.63 17.53 5.73
N TRP A 13 3.16 16.42 6.32
CA TRP A 13 2.89 16.33 7.75
C TRP A 13 4.17 16.45 8.58
N MET A 14 5.29 15.87 8.13
CA MET A 14 6.56 16.04 8.85
C MET A 14 7.05 17.48 8.76
N ALA A 15 6.90 18.10 7.59
CA ALA A 15 7.29 19.49 7.38
C ALA A 15 6.51 20.44 8.31
N SER A 16 5.22 20.18 8.55
CA SER A 16 4.38 20.99 9.42
C SER A 16 4.69 20.78 10.92
N LEU A 17 5.11 19.58 11.33
CA LEU A 17 5.41 19.27 12.74
C LEU A 17 6.85 19.59 13.15
N LYS A 18 7.82 19.58 12.23
CA LYS A 18 9.24 19.91 12.50
C LYS A 18 9.46 21.19 13.33
N PRO A 19 8.78 22.32 13.07
CA PRO A 19 8.92 23.53 13.90
C PRO A 19 8.49 23.33 15.35
N VAL A 20 7.45 22.53 15.59
CA VAL A 20 6.95 22.22 16.94
C VAL A 20 7.99 21.40 17.70
N PHE A 21 8.49 20.32 17.10
CA PHE A 21 9.55 19.50 17.72
C PHE A 21 10.81 20.31 18.05
N ARG A 22 11.28 21.14 17.10
CA ARG A 22 12.43 22.02 17.32
C ARG A 22 12.22 23.00 18.48
N TYR A 23 11.00 23.50 18.65
CA TYR A 23 10.69 24.41 19.76
C TYR A 23 10.84 23.70 21.12
N PHE A 24 10.36 22.47 21.24
CA PHE A 24 10.47 21.69 22.49
C PHE A 24 11.88 21.16 22.73
N GLU A 25 12.61 20.76 21.69
CA GLU A 25 14.02 20.38 21.76
C GLU A 25 14.92 21.55 22.23
N ALA A 26 14.68 22.77 21.74
CA ALA A 26 15.50 23.93 22.12
C ALA A 26 15.34 24.37 23.58
N ARG A 27 14.21 24.02 24.23
CA ARG A 27 13.88 24.46 25.59
C ARG A 27 14.02 23.38 26.65
N THR A 28 14.27 22.14 26.24
CA THR A 28 14.43 21.00 27.14
C THR A 28 15.84 20.43 26.93
N PRO A 29 16.78 20.74 27.84
CA PRO A 29 18.14 20.23 27.74
C PRO A 29 18.15 18.71 27.62
N GLU A 30 19.05 18.16 26.79
CA GLU A 30 19.27 16.73 26.56
C GLU A 30 18.13 15.99 25.83
N ALA A 31 16.96 16.61 25.67
CA ALA A 31 15.95 16.09 24.77
C ALA A 31 16.38 16.25 23.31
N PHE A 32 15.94 15.34 22.44
CA PHE A 32 16.26 15.39 21.02
C PHE A 32 15.13 14.82 20.18
N THR A 33 15.08 15.25 18.91
CA THR A 33 14.13 14.74 17.93
C THR A 33 14.78 13.73 17.00
N GLU A 34 14.21 12.53 16.91
CA GLU A 34 14.52 11.53 15.90
C GLU A 34 13.48 11.59 14.78
N VAL A 35 13.94 11.59 13.53
CA VAL A 35 13.08 11.60 12.34
C VAL A 35 13.37 10.37 11.50
N GLN A 36 12.33 9.60 11.24
CA GLN A 36 12.33 8.44 10.35
C GLN A 36 11.32 8.67 9.21
N GLU A 37 11.26 7.75 8.25
CA GLU A 37 10.43 7.86 7.04
C GLU A 37 8.92 7.88 7.32
N TYR A 38 8.46 7.30 8.44
CA TYR A 38 7.03 7.25 8.78
C TYR A 38 6.72 7.77 10.19
N THR A 39 7.75 8.23 10.91
CA THR A 39 7.68 8.50 12.34
C THR A 39 8.57 9.68 12.72
N MET A 40 8.08 10.53 13.63
CA MET A 40 8.88 11.53 14.34
C MET A 40 8.74 11.31 15.84
N THR A 41 9.87 11.21 16.54
CA THR A 41 9.90 10.88 17.96
C THR A 41 10.73 11.89 18.72
N TRP A 42 10.16 12.46 19.79
CA TRP A 42 10.86 13.34 20.71
C TRP A 42 11.21 12.54 21.96
N HIS A 43 12.50 12.39 22.23
CA HIS A 43 13.02 11.60 23.34
C HIS A 43 13.39 12.52 24.49
N PHE A 44 12.93 12.18 25.69
CA PHE A 44 13.24 12.94 26.90
C PHE A 44 13.75 12.08 28.07
N GLN A 45 14.03 10.80 27.83
CA GLN A 45 14.51 9.87 28.85
C GLN A 45 15.83 10.28 29.52
N SER A 46 16.65 11.08 28.84
CA SER A 46 17.99 11.47 29.31
C SER A 46 18.01 12.87 29.94
N CYS A 47 16.85 13.53 30.07
CA CYS A 47 16.79 14.85 30.68
C CYS A 47 17.15 14.78 32.17
N THR A 48 18.03 15.66 32.61
CA THR A 48 18.40 15.79 34.03
C THR A 48 17.22 16.25 34.90
N ASP A 49 16.31 17.06 34.36
CA ASP A 49 15.09 17.53 35.04
C ASP A 49 13.86 16.76 34.52
N ASP A 50 13.53 15.66 35.19
CA ASP A 50 12.47 14.73 34.77
C ASP A 50 11.08 15.34 34.91
N GLU A 51 10.81 16.07 36.00
CA GLU A 51 9.52 16.73 36.23
C GLU A 51 9.26 17.79 35.16
N PHE A 52 10.26 18.60 34.82
CA PHE A 52 10.14 19.56 33.74
C PHE A 52 9.91 18.87 32.38
N ALA A 53 10.66 17.81 32.10
CA ALA A 53 10.56 17.07 30.84
C ALA A 53 9.18 16.41 30.66
N GLU A 54 8.58 15.87 31.72
CA GLU A 54 7.22 15.30 31.68
C GLU A 54 6.16 16.36 31.39
N VAL A 55 6.28 17.56 31.99
CA VAL A 55 5.39 18.69 31.67
C VAL A 55 5.55 19.09 30.20
N GLN A 56 6.79 19.19 29.71
CA GLN A 56 7.06 19.49 28.30
C GLN A 56 6.50 18.42 27.36
N ALA A 57 6.58 17.13 27.74
CA ALA A 57 6.03 16.03 26.96
C ALA A 57 4.51 16.12 26.82
N GLY A 58 3.80 16.44 27.92
CA GLY A 58 2.36 16.66 27.92
C GLY A 58 1.94 17.85 27.05
N ASP A 59 2.65 18.97 27.18
CA ASP A 59 2.43 20.17 26.36
C ASP A 59 2.67 19.89 24.87
N LEU A 60 3.76 19.18 24.53
CA LEU A 60 4.08 18.77 23.17
C LEU A 60 2.98 17.86 22.61
N GLN A 61 2.59 16.81 23.34
CA GLN A 61 1.54 15.89 22.90
C GLN A 61 0.22 16.63 22.62
N ALA A 62 -0.22 17.48 23.55
CA ALA A 62 -1.45 18.27 23.39
C ALA A 62 -1.38 19.21 22.18
N HIS A 63 -0.21 19.83 21.94
CA HIS A 63 0.01 20.68 20.78
C HIS A 63 -0.03 19.88 19.47
N LEU A 64 0.63 18.74 19.42
CA LEU A 64 0.68 17.88 18.25
C LEU A 64 -0.71 17.38 17.87
N VAL A 65 -1.50 16.86 18.83
CA VAL A 65 -2.89 16.43 18.60
C VAL A 65 -3.74 17.55 17.99
N LYS A 66 -3.54 18.79 18.42
CA LYS A 66 -4.27 19.95 17.89
C LYS A 66 -3.84 20.30 16.46
N VAL A 67 -2.55 20.25 16.15
CA VAL A 67 -2.01 20.62 14.83
C VAL A 67 -2.19 19.50 13.81
N SER A 68 -2.19 18.24 14.25
CA SER A 68 -2.28 17.07 13.39
C SER A 68 -3.70 16.65 13.02
N GLY A 69 -4.74 17.34 13.50
CA GLY A 69 -6.14 16.90 13.39
C GLY A 69 -6.68 16.66 11.97
N HIS A 70 -6.01 17.17 10.93
CA HIS A 70 -6.34 16.91 9.52
C HIS A 70 -5.34 16.01 8.78
N ALA A 71 -4.21 15.68 9.41
CA ALA A 71 -3.17 14.84 8.84
C ALA A 71 -3.42 13.36 9.18
N PRO A 72 -2.99 12.41 8.34
CA PRO A 72 -3.19 10.98 8.58
C PRO A 72 -2.18 10.41 9.58
N VAL A 73 -2.06 11.01 10.77
CA VAL A 73 -1.05 10.64 11.79
C VAL A 73 -1.67 10.40 13.17
N GLU A 74 -1.05 9.48 13.90
CA GLU A 74 -1.35 9.14 15.29
C GLU A 74 -0.28 9.74 16.21
N VAL A 75 -0.70 10.33 17.33
CA VAL A 75 0.20 10.89 18.35
C VAL A 75 0.11 10.05 19.62
N SER A 76 1.24 9.58 20.14
CA SER A 76 1.34 8.81 21.38
C SER A 76 2.38 9.38 22.34
N LEU A 77 2.17 9.17 23.63
CA LEU A 77 3.14 9.43 24.70
C LEU A 77 3.34 8.12 25.45
N ASP A 78 4.52 7.52 25.29
CA ASP A 78 4.90 6.27 25.94
C ASP A 78 6.40 6.28 26.26
N MET A 79 6.86 5.47 27.21
CA MET A 79 8.29 5.19 27.45
C MET A 79 9.25 6.40 27.42
N LYS A 80 8.86 7.53 28.03
CA LYS A 80 9.62 8.79 28.02
C LYS A 80 9.94 9.35 26.62
N ARG A 81 8.98 9.21 25.71
CA ARG A 81 9.01 9.79 24.36
C ARG A 81 7.62 10.20 23.89
N VAL A 82 7.56 11.24 23.07
CA VAL A 82 6.36 11.61 22.32
C VAL A 82 6.57 11.20 20.87
N GLU A 83 5.73 10.31 20.36
CA GLU A 83 5.84 9.76 19.02
C GLU A 83 4.67 10.23 18.15
N VAL A 84 4.97 10.61 16.91
CA VAL A 84 3.99 10.83 15.85
C VAL A 84 4.29 9.87 14.73
N ARG A 85 3.30 9.07 14.33
CA ARG A 85 3.46 8.04 13.31
C ARG A 85 2.33 8.11 12.29
N LEU A 86 2.62 7.75 11.04
CA LEU A 86 1.61 7.69 9.99
C LEU A 86 0.57 6.58 10.27
N HIS A 87 -0.71 6.87 10.08
CA HIS A 87 -1.78 5.87 10.20
C HIS A 87 -1.57 4.70 9.23
N GLY A 88 -1.91 3.50 9.71
CA GLY A 88 -1.75 2.27 8.95
C GLY A 88 -0.30 1.80 8.77
N VAL A 89 0.69 2.52 9.31
CA VAL A 89 2.08 2.05 9.32
C VAL A 89 2.36 1.40 10.66
N SER A 90 2.24 0.08 10.71
CA SER A 90 2.54 -0.71 11.90
C SER A 90 3.00 -2.11 11.52
N LYS A 91 3.65 -2.81 12.47
CA LYS A 91 3.99 -4.22 12.29
C LYS A 91 2.76 -5.07 11.98
N GLY A 92 1.61 -4.77 12.60
CA GLY A 92 0.35 -5.45 12.33
C GLY A 92 -0.13 -5.26 10.89
N ALA A 93 -0.16 -4.02 10.41
CA ALA A 93 -0.58 -3.70 9.05
C ALA A 93 0.34 -4.34 7.99
N ALA A 94 1.65 -4.39 8.26
CA ALA A 94 2.60 -5.10 7.38
C ALA A 94 2.34 -6.62 7.36
N ILE A 95 2.05 -7.23 8.51
CA ILE A 95 1.70 -8.65 8.61
C ILE A 95 0.41 -8.95 7.85
N GLU A 96 -0.62 -8.13 8.01
CA GLU A 96 -1.90 -8.28 7.29
C GLU A 96 -1.66 -8.26 5.77
N THR A 97 -0.88 -7.29 5.28
CA THR A 97 -0.53 -7.19 3.86
C THR A 97 0.23 -8.43 3.36
N ILE A 98 1.15 -8.98 4.18
CA ILE A 98 1.88 -10.21 3.85
C ILE A 98 0.93 -11.41 3.80
N LEU A 99 0.03 -11.54 4.78
CA LEU A 99 -0.94 -12.64 4.83
C LEU A 99 -1.90 -12.62 3.63
N GLU A 100 -2.37 -11.44 3.23
CA GLU A 100 -3.21 -11.27 2.05
C GLU A 100 -2.48 -11.72 0.77
N ARG A 101 -1.21 -11.32 0.60
CA ARG A 101 -0.39 -11.75 -0.55
C ARG A 101 -0.22 -13.28 -0.60
N ILE A 102 0.06 -13.91 0.54
CA ILE A 102 0.19 -15.37 0.64
C ILE A 102 -1.14 -16.05 0.29
N SER A 103 -2.27 -15.53 0.79
CA SER A 103 -3.60 -16.07 0.48
C SER A 103 -3.87 -16.02 -1.03
N GLN A 104 -3.64 -14.88 -1.67
CA GLN A 104 -3.85 -14.71 -3.11
C GLN A 104 -2.95 -15.61 -3.96
N GLN A 105 -1.69 -15.81 -3.56
CA GLN A 105 -0.78 -16.75 -4.23
C GLN A 105 -1.32 -18.19 -4.16
N SER A 106 -1.81 -18.62 -2.99
CA SER A 106 -2.36 -19.97 -2.82
C SER A 106 -3.63 -20.21 -3.65
N GLU A 107 -4.48 -19.18 -3.80
CA GLU A 107 -5.67 -19.24 -4.64
C GLU A 107 -5.32 -19.25 -6.13
N ALA A 108 -4.32 -18.47 -6.54
CA ALA A 108 -3.81 -18.46 -7.91
C ALA A 108 -3.20 -19.83 -8.29
N GLU A 109 -2.37 -20.41 -7.42
CA GLU A 109 -1.80 -21.75 -7.63
C GLU A 109 -2.88 -22.83 -7.71
N ARG A 110 -3.92 -22.74 -6.88
CA ARG A 110 -5.05 -23.69 -6.90
C ARG A 110 -5.88 -23.57 -8.17
N THR A 111 -6.22 -22.36 -8.57
CA THR A 111 -6.98 -22.11 -9.82
C THR A 111 -6.20 -22.51 -11.06
N GLU A 112 -4.88 -22.35 -11.06
CA GLU A 112 -4.01 -22.81 -12.15
C GLU A 112 -3.89 -24.34 -12.18
N ALA A 113 -3.74 -25.00 -11.04
CA ALA A 113 -3.75 -26.46 -10.94
C ALA A 113 -5.10 -27.05 -11.42
N GLU A 114 -6.22 -26.41 -11.08
CA GLU A 114 -7.56 -26.83 -11.46
C GLU A 114 -7.82 -26.62 -12.97
N ARG A 115 -7.36 -25.50 -13.56
CA ARG A 115 -7.35 -25.27 -15.01
C ARG A 115 -6.46 -26.26 -15.76
N GLY A 116 -5.30 -26.58 -15.22
CA GLY A 116 -4.38 -27.58 -15.76
C GLY A 116 -5.01 -28.97 -15.79
N ALA A 117 -5.70 -29.38 -14.72
CA ALA A 117 -6.41 -30.66 -14.63
C ALA A 117 -7.57 -30.77 -15.63
N LEU A 118 -8.34 -29.70 -15.83
CA LEU A 118 -9.43 -29.63 -16.83
C LEU A 118 -8.91 -29.70 -18.28
N ALA A 119 -7.69 -29.24 -18.56
CA ALA A 119 -7.10 -29.26 -19.90
C ALA A 119 -6.63 -30.66 -20.34
N VAL A 120 -6.31 -31.56 -19.40
CA VAL A 120 -5.80 -32.92 -19.72
C VAL A 120 -6.91 -33.88 -20.14
N ASP A 121 -8.16 -33.60 -19.76
CA ASP A 121 -9.33 -34.45 -20.05
C ASP A 121 -10.14 -33.97 -21.27
N ALA A 122 -9.63 -32.97 -22.00
CA ALA A 122 -10.24 -32.53 -23.25
C ALA A 122 -10.11 -33.62 -24.33
N PRO A 123 -11.21 -34.17 -24.88
CA PRO A 123 -11.14 -35.17 -25.94
C PRO A 123 -10.44 -34.57 -27.16
N PRO A 124 -9.63 -35.34 -27.91
CA PRO A 124 -9.00 -34.83 -29.10
C PRO A 124 -10.10 -34.36 -30.07
N MET A 125 -10.09 -33.07 -30.43
CA MET A 125 -10.91 -32.58 -31.52
C MET A 125 -10.56 -33.40 -32.76
N SER A 126 -11.43 -34.33 -33.11
CA SER A 126 -11.38 -35.07 -34.37
C SER A 126 -11.47 -34.04 -35.49
N ALA A 127 -10.33 -33.81 -36.15
CA ALA A 127 -10.28 -33.02 -37.37
C ALA A 127 -11.05 -33.78 -38.45
N ALA A 128 -12.29 -33.38 -38.70
CA ALA A 128 -13.08 -33.87 -39.81
C ALA A 128 -12.38 -33.46 -41.12
N SER A 129 -11.70 -34.45 -41.71
CA SER A 129 -11.20 -34.42 -43.07
C SER A 129 -12.38 -34.36 -44.05
N THR A 130 -12.37 -33.39 -44.96
CA THR A 130 -13.07 -33.52 -46.25
C THR A 130 -12.21 -32.89 -47.33
N VAL A 131 -11.81 -33.75 -48.26
CA VAL A 131 -10.99 -33.57 -49.45
C VAL A 131 -11.73 -32.70 -50.50
N PRO A 132 -11.04 -31.94 -51.37
CA PRO A 132 -11.68 -31.02 -52.31
C PRO A 132 -12.25 -31.74 -53.55
N THR A 133 -13.31 -31.20 -54.14
CA THR A 133 -13.81 -31.61 -55.46
C THR A 133 -13.79 -30.42 -56.41
N VAL A 134 -13.09 -30.60 -57.53
CA VAL A 134 -12.86 -29.67 -58.64
C VAL A 134 -13.99 -29.78 -59.68
N GLU A 135 -14.31 -28.63 -60.29
CA GLU A 135 -14.98 -28.34 -61.59
C GLU A 135 -16.20 -29.18 -62.06
N GLU A 136 -17.30 -28.51 -62.44
CA GLU A 136 -17.50 -28.08 -63.84
C GLU A 136 -18.78 -27.22 -64.04
N ASN A 137 -18.69 -26.40 -65.09
CA ASN A 137 -19.65 -25.46 -65.67
C ASN A 137 -21.05 -26.02 -65.99
N ASN A 138 -22.12 -25.23 -65.79
CA ASN A 138 -22.72 -24.42 -66.87
C ASN A 138 -24.08 -23.80 -66.47
N ALA A 139 -24.22 -22.53 -66.85
CA ALA A 139 -25.40 -21.80 -67.36
C ALA A 139 -26.82 -22.19 -66.87
N TRP A 140 -27.58 -21.21 -66.37
CA TRP A 140 -28.68 -20.50 -67.09
C TRP A 140 -29.29 -19.45 -66.14
N GLN A 141 -29.19 -18.17 -66.53
CA GLN A 141 -30.21 -17.09 -66.50
C GLN A 141 -31.08 -16.85 -65.24
N ALA A 142 -31.45 -15.63 -64.84
CA ALA A 142 -31.33 -14.27 -65.36
C ALA A 142 -31.92 -13.31 -64.28
N GLY A 143 -31.62 -12.02 -64.38
CA GLY A 143 -32.67 -11.00 -64.23
C GLY A 143 -32.57 -10.03 -63.05
N TYR A 144 -32.28 -8.77 -63.41
CA TYR A 144 -32.76 -7.51 -62.81
C TYR A 144 -32.25 -7.12 -61.40
N GLY A 145 -31.81 -5.90 -61.12
CA GLY A 145 -31.79 -4.67 -61.92
C GLY A 145 -31.10 -3.54 -61.15
N LYS A 146 -30.46 -2.64 -61.89
CA LYS A 146 -29.94 -1.34 -61.43
C LYS A 146 -31.01 -0.25 -61.63
N GLY A 147 -31.05 0.71 -60.71
CA GLY A 147 -31.69 2.02 -60.83
C GLY A 147 -31.89 2.57 -59.42
N ALA A 148 -31.42 3.76 -59.02
CA ALA A 148 -30.81 4.89 -59.72
C ALA A 148 -29.81 5.57 -58.79
#